data_AF-A0A434TBB7-F1
#
_entry.id   AF-A0A434TBB7-F1
#
_cell.length_a   1.000
_cell.length_b   1.000
_cell.length_c   1.000
_cell.angle_alpha   90.00
_cell.angle_beta   90.00
_cell.angle_gamma   90.00
#
_symmetry.space_group_name_H-M   'P 1'
#
loop_
_entity.id
_entity.type
_entity.pdbx_description
1 polymer ?
#
loop_
_entity_poly.entity_id
_entity_poly.type
_entity_poly.pdbx_seq_one_letter_code
_entity_poly.pdbx_strand_id
1 'polypeptide(L)'
;LQYDPVMEADRNAERAICDIISAEYPMHAILGEELSPSGSGPLKWVIDPINGMKPYLCGLPVWGTLIGFTVDGRSAMGMMNQPHTGECFWSDGTKSVCHSAHGETVLRASGTQRLSDAICHTNSPEPFARRPGRGFARLASSVKFTRYGGE
;
A
#
# COMPACT_ATOMS: atom_id res chain seq x y z
N LEU A 1 0.72 -4.80 -25.95
CA LEU A 1 1.71 -5.57 -25.17
C LEU A 1 0.92 -6.61 -24.41
N GLN A 2 1.08 -7.86 -24.83
CA GLN A 2 0.12 -8.94 -24.70
C GLN A 2 0.77 -9.96 -23.76
N TYR A 3 0.11 -10.23 -22.63
CA TYR A 3 0.54 -11.12 -21.54
C TYR A 3 1.70 -10.61 -20.67
N ASP A 4 1.35 -9.80 -19.66
CA ASP A 4 2.19 -9.59 -18.47
C ASP A 4 1.60 -10.47 -17.35
N PRO A 5 2.30 -11.53 -16.90
CA PRO A 5 1.79 -12.42 -15.84
C PRO A 5 1.42 -11.67 -14.55
N VAL A 6 1.97 -10.47 -14.33
CA VAL A 6 1.60 -9.61 -13.21
C VAL A 6 0.21 -9.04 -13.37
N MET A 7 -0.17 -8.59 -14.57
CA MET A 7 -1.51 -8.08 -14.85
C MET A 7 -2.58 -9.17 -14.66
N GLU A 8 -2.24 -10.43 -14.96
CA GLU A 8 -3.16 -11.54 -14.70
C GLU A 8 -3.27 -11.85 -13.19
N ALA A 9 -2.15 -11.89 -12.48
CA ALA A 9 -2.14 -12.07 -11.03
C ALA A 9 -2.93 -10.96 -10.31
N ASP A 10 -2.71 -9.71 -10.72
CA ASP A 10 -3.35 -8.53 -10.15
C ASP A 10 -4.88 -8.56 -10.36
N ARG A 11 -5.34 -8.81 -11.59
CA ARG A 11 -6.77 -8.97 -11.90
C ARG A 11 -7.43 -10.12 -11.18
N ASN A 12 -6.74 -11.25 -11.05
CA ASN A 12 -7.28 -12.41 -10.35
C ASN A 12 -7.41 -12.13 -8.85
N ALA A 13 -6.42 -11.46 -8.25
CA ALA A 13 -6.49 -11.01 -6.86
C ALA A 13 -7.60 -9.98 -6.66
N GLU A 14 -7.73 -8.97 -7.53
CA GLU A 14 -8.79 -7.97 -7.45
C GLU A 14 -10.18 -8.62 -7.50
N ARG A 15 -10.39 -9.52 -8.46
CA ARG A 15 -11.66 -10.24 -8.61
C ARG A 15 -12.00 -11.05 -7.36
N ALA A 16 -11.04 -11.80 -6.80
CA ALA A 16 -11.27 -12.58 -5.59
C ALA A 16 -11.68 -11.70 -4.40
N ILE A 17 -11.06 -10.53 -4.24
CA ILE A 17 -11.40 -9.56 -3.19
C ILE A 17 -12.80 -8.96 -3.45
N CYS A 18 -13.07 -8.53 -4.69
CA CYS A 18 -14.35 -7.97 -5.10
C CYS A 18 -15.52 -8.95 -4.90
N ASP A 19 -15.33 -10.23 -5.19
CA ASP A 19 -16.36 -11.27 -5.04
C ASP A 19 -16.74 -11.43 -3.55
N ILE A 20 -15.75 -11.46 -2.66
CA ILE A 20 -15.99 -11.54 -1.20
C ILE A 20 -16.72 -10.29 -0.71
N ILE A 21 -16.25 -9.11 -1.09
CA ILE A 21 -16.86 -7.84 -0.66
C ILE A 21 -18.29 -7.72 -1.19
N SER A 22 -18.53 -8.09 -2.44
CA SER A 22 -19.87 -7.98 -3.06
C SER A 22 -20.87 -8.96 -2.44
N ALA A 23 -20.39 -10.12 -1.99
CA ALA A 23 -21.22 -11.10 -1.30
C ALA A 23 -21.62 -10.63 0.11
N GLU A 24 -20.68 -10.08 0.88
CA GLU A 24 -20.90 -9.65 2.27
C GLU A 24 -21.54 -8.25 2.37
N TYR A 25 -21.18 -7.36 1.44
CA TYR A 25 -21.56 -5.94 1.45
C TYR A 25 -22.10 -5.50 0.07
N PRO A 26 -23.25 -6.05 -0.38
CA PRO A 26 -23.77 -5.82 -1.73
C PRO A 26 -24.14 -4.36 -2.04
N MET A 27 -24.29 -3.52 -1.01
CA MET A 27 -24.61 -2.09 -1.14
C MET A 27 -23.38 -1.17 -1.12
N HIS A 28 -22.18 -1.71 -0.86
CA HIS A 28 -20.96 -0.90 -0.84
C HIS A 28 -20.41 -0.74 -2.25
N ALA A 29 -19.83 0.43 -2.54
CA ALA A 29 -19.10 0.65 -3.78
C ALA A 29 -17.69 0.04 -3.70
N ILE A 30 -17.12 -0.34 -4.85
CA ILE A 30 -15.76 -0.86 -4.95
C ILE A 30 -15.01 -0.12 -6.06
N LEU A 31 -13.79 0.30 -5.76
CA LEU A 31 -12.84 0.93 -6.68
C LEU A 31 -11.52 0.18 -6.62
N GLY A 32 -11.21 -0.61 -7.64
CA GLY A 32 -9.90 -1.26 -7.82
C GLY A 32 -9.04 -0.56 -8.88
N GLU A 33 -7.83 -1.09 -9.09
CA GLU A 33 -6.89 -0.58 -10.09
C GLU A 33 -7.20 -1.15 -11.49
N GLU A 34 -7.58 -2.43 -11.57
CA GLU A 34 -7.65 -3.17 -12.82
C GLU A 34 -9.08 -3.36 -13.36
N LEU A 35 -10.07 -3.58 -12.49
CA LEU A 35 -11.45 -3.80 -12.92
C LEU A 35 -12.25 -2.50 -12.95
N SER A 36 -13.34 -2.52 -13.71
CA SER A 36 -14.26 -1.39 -13.71
C SER A 36 -14.87 -1.20 -12.32
N PRO A 37 -14.97 0.04 -11.81
CA PRO A 37 -15.60 0.31 -10.52
C PRO A 37 -17.03 -0.20 -10.47
N SER A 38 -17.48 -0.63 -9.29
CA SER A 38 -18.83 -1.15 -9.06
C SER A 38 -19.54 -0.40 -7.94
N GLY A 39 -20.87 -0.39 -8.01
CA GLY A 39 -21.72 0.26 -7.01
C GLY A 39 -21.60 1.79 -6.98
N SER A 40 -22.33 2.40 -6.05
CA SER A 40 -22.28 3.83 -5.78
C SER A 40 -22.73 4.08 -4.34
N GLY A 41 -22.32 5.21 -3.77
CA GLY A 41 -22.71 5.57 -2.40
C GLY A 41 -21.54 5.98 -1.52
N PRO A 42 -21.83 6.24 -0.24
CA PRO A 42 -20.86 6.81 0.69
C PRO A 42 -19.88 5.78 1.25
N LEU A 43 -20.27 4.50 1.30
CA LEU A 43 -19.43 3.38 1.77
C LEU A 43 -18.70 2.79 0.57
N LYS A 44 -17.37 2.88 0.56
CA LYS A 44 -16.57 2.46 -0.59
C LYS A 44 -15.26 1.80 -0.20
N TRP A 45 -14.99 0.65 -0.81
CA TRP A 45 -13.73 -0.06 -0.75
C TRP A 45 -12.79 0.42 -1.86
N VAL A 46 -11.52 0.62 -1.53
CA VAL A 46 -10.45 0.99 -2.47
C VAL A 46 -9.39 -0.09 -2.44
N ILE A 47 -9.06 -0.69 -3.57
CA ILE A 47 -8.24 -1.92 -3.64
C ILE A 47 -7.05 -1.68 -4.58
N ASP A 48 -5.88 -2.09 -4.13
CA ASP A 48 -4.66 -2.24 -4.93
C ASP A 48 -4.12 -3.66 -4.63
N PRO A 49 -4.35 -4.63 -5.53
CA PRO A 49 -4.08 -6.04 -5.24
C PRO A 49 -2.59 -6.34 -5.10
N ILE A 50 -1.74 -5.72 -5.93
CA ILE A 50 -0.28 -5.86 -5.94
C ILE A 50 0.38 -4.47 -5.98
N ASN A 51 0.46 -3.82 -4.82
CA ASN A 51 1.27 -2.64 -4.63
C ASN A 51 2.75 -3.05 -4.58
N GLY A 52 3.54 -2.60 -5.55
CA GLY A 52 4.94 -2.99 -5.73
C GLY A 52 5.14 -3.96 -6.89
N MET A 53 4.64 -3.62 -8.09
CA MET A 53 4.77 -4.45 -9.29
C MET A 53 6.22 -4.87 -9.60
N LYS A 54 7.19 -3.96 -9.46
CA LYS A 54 8.60 -4.28 -9.72
C LYS A 54 9.17 -5.29 -8.72
N PRO A 55 9.02 -5.13 -7.39
CA PRO A 55 9.34 -6.18 -6.44
C PRO A 55 8.68 -7.51 -6.76
N TYR A 56 7.39 -7.50 -7.13
CA TYR A 56 6.67 -8.71 -7.51
C TYR A 56 7.34 -9.41 -8.70
N LEU A 57 7.61 -8.67 -9.78
CA LEU A 57 8.33 -9.16 -10.97
C LEU A 57 9.72 -9.71 -10.64
N CYS A 58 10.43 -9.05 -9.74
CA CYS A 58 11.77 -9.45 -9.33
C CYS A 58 11.79 -10.57 -8.27
N GLY A 59 10.63 -11.07 -7.83
CA GLY A 59 10.54 -12.08 -6.77
C GLY A 59 10.98 -11.58 -5.40
N LEU A 60 10.96 -10.26 -5.16
CA LEU A 60 11.34 -9.66 -3.88
C LEU A 60 10.14 -9.66 -2.93
N PRO A 61 10.34 -10.01 -1.64
CA PRO A 61 9.24 -10.21 -0.69
C PRO A 61 8.76 -8.91 -0.03
N VAL A 62 8.65 -7.83 -0.81
CA VAL A 62 8.36 -6.48 -0.29
C VAL A 62 7.18 -5.79 -0.99
N TRP A 63 6.41 -6.52 -1.78
CA TRP A 63 5.10 -6.09 -2.30
C TRP A 63 3.98 -6.48 -1.33
N GLY A 64 2.79 -5.91 -1.51
CA GLY A 64 1.63 -6.25 -0.70
C GLY A 64 0.30 -5.86 -1.34
N THR A 65 -0.78 -6.33 -0.73
CA THR A 65 -2.16 -5.98 -1.09
C THR A 65 -2.63 -4.86 -0.18
N LEU A 66 -3.16 -3.78 -0.76
CA LEU A 66 -3.75 -2.67 -0.02
C LEU A 66 -5.27 -2.69 -0.15
N ILE A 67 -5.96 -2.54 0.99
CA ILE A 67 -7.42 -2.39 1.03
C ILE A 67 -7.74 -1.19 1.93
N GLY A 68 -8.33 -0.16 1.35
CA GLY A 68 -8.87 1.00 2.05
C GLY A 68 -10.38 0.94 2.13
N PHE A 69 -10.95 1.53 3.19
CA PHE A 69 -12.38 1.74 3.31
C PHE A 69 -12.67 3.21 3.58
N THR A 70 -13.59 3.77 2.81
CA THR A 70 -13.97 5.18 2.90
C THR A 70 -15.45 5.32 3.23
N VAL A 71 -15.76 6.34 4.04
CA VAL A 71 -17.11 6.78 4.38
C VAL A 71 -17.22 8.25 3.98
N ASP A 72 -18.18 8.56 3.10
CA ASP A 72 -18.39 9.92 2.58
C ASP A 72 -17.11 10.52 1.96
N GLY A 73 -16.34 9.68 1.27
CA GLY A 73 -15.07 10.06 0.62
C GLY A 73 -13.91 10.29 1.59
N ARG A 74 -14.06 10.01 2.88
CA ARG A 74 -12.98 10.08 3.88
C ARG A 74 -12.49 8.69 4.25
N SER A 75 -11.17 8.50 4.34
CA SER A 75 -10.60 7.25 4.82
C SER A 75 -11.04 6.98 6.26
N ALA A 76 -11.63 5.80 6.48
CA ALA A 76 -12.12 5.35 7.77
C ALA A 76 -11.29 4.17 8.29
N MET A 77 -10.93 3.23 7.41
CA MET A 77 -10.12 2.06 7.75
C MET A 77 -9.15 1.74 6.62
N GLY A 78 -8.10 1.00 6.93
CA GLY A 78 -7.15 0.53 5.93
C GLY A 78 -6.36 -0.70 6.37
N MET A 79 -5.89 -1.46 5.41
CA MET A 79 -5.07 -2.65 5.58
C MET A 79 -4.00 -2.71 4.49
N MET A 80 -2.80 -3.13 4.89
CA MET A 80 -1.73 -3.59 4.02
C MET A 80 -1.35 -5.00 4.45
N ASN A 81 -1.46 -5.96 3.55
CA ASN A 81 -1.03 -7.34 3.79
C ASN A 81 0.18 -7.66 2.91
N GLN A 82 1.24 -8.24 3.48
CA GLN A 82 2.39 -8.77 2.76
C GLN A 82 2.32 -10.30 2.72
N PRO A 83 1.84 -10.90 1.62
CA PRO A 83 1.58 -12.34 1.58
C PRO A 83 2.83 -13.19 1.81
N HIS A 84 4.01 -12.69 1.39
CA HIS A 84 5.26 -13.45 1.52
C HIS A 84 5.80 -13.47 2.95
N THR A 85 5.75 -12.34 3.68
CA THR A 85 6.24 -12.26 5.07
C THR A 85 5.19 -12.71 6.08
N GLY A 86 3.91 -12.74 5.69
CA GLY A 86 2.79 -13.04 6.56
C GLY A 86 2.42 -11.88 7.49
N GLU A 87 2.95 -10.68 7.23
CA GLU A 87 2.63 -9.48 8.00
C GLU A 87 1.36 -8.80 7.47
N CYS A 88 0.45 -8.48 8.37
CA CYS A 88 -0.76 -7.72 8.06
C CYS A 88 -0.84 -6.49 8.97
N PHE A 89 -0.74 -5.32 8.37
CA PHE A 89 -0.87 -4.02 9.01
C PHE A 89 -2.29 -3.52 8.78
N TRP A 90 -3.00 -3.11 9.81
CA TRP A 90 -4.34 -2.54 9.64
C TRP A 90 -4.64 -1.44 10.64
N SER A 91 -5.63 -0.61 10.31
CA SER A 91 -6.14 0.45 11.17
C SER A 91 -7.64 0.63 11.00
N ASP A 92 -8.33 0.89 12.11
CA ASP A 92 -9.75 1.20 12.19
C ASP A 92 -10.03 2.69 12.43
N GLY A 93 -9.02 3.54 12.28
CA GLY A 93 -9.09 4.97 12.58
C GLY A 93 -8.88 5.33 14.06
N THR A 94 -8.83 4.34 14.96
CA THR A 94 -8.56 4.54 16.39
C THR A 94 -7.22 3.94 16.84
N LYS A 95 -6.82 2.82 16.23
CA LYS A 95 -5.54 2.15 16.47
C LYS A 95 -4.95 1.63 15.16
N SER A 96 -3.65 1.37 15.18
CA SER A 96 -2.94 0.66 14.12
C SER A 96 -2.26 -0.56 14.72
N VAL A 97 -2.39 -1.70 14.05
CA VAL A 97 -1.88 -3.00 14.53
C VAL A 97 -1.12 -3.69 13.40
N CYS A 98 -0.02 -4.36 13.74
CA CYS A 98 0.62 -5.35 12.88
C CYS A 98 0.37 -6.74 13.48
N HIS A 99 -0.20 -7.63 12.68
CA HIS A 99 -0.25 -9.05 12.93
C HIS A 99 0.89 -9.74 12.16
N SER A 100 1.66 -10.59 12.83
CA SER A 100 2.79 -11.31 12.25
C SER A 100 2.97 -12.68 12.89
N ALA A 101 3.94 -13.47 12.43
CA ALA A 101 4.36 -14.71 13.09
C ALA A 101 4.80 -14.51 14.56
N HIS A 102 5.15 -13.30 14.97
CA HIS A 102 5.51 -12.95 16.35
C HIS A 102 4.30 -12.50 17.20
N GLY A 103 3.08 -12.56 16.65
CA GLY A 103 1.86 -12.10 17.28
C GLY A 103 1.46 -10.69 16.86
N GLU A 104 0.52 -10.11 17.60
CA GLU A 104 0.00 -8.77 17.36
C GLU A 104 0.80 -7.70 18.10
N THR A 105 1.09 -6.60 17.41
CA THR A 105 1.76 -5.43 17.98
C THR A 105 0.99 -4.17 17.64
N VAL A 106 0.65 -3.37 18.65
CA VAL A 106 0.10 -2.02 18.44
C VAL A 106 1.21 -1.10 17.95
N LEU A 107 0.97 -0.49 16.79
CA LEU A 107 1.94 0.35 16.10
C LEU A 107 1.86 1.79 16.59
N ARG A 108 3.01 2.47 16.52
CA ARG A 108 3.11 3.91 16.72
C ARG A 108 4.23 4.45 15.83
N ALA A 109 4.11 5.72 15.43
CA ALA A 109 5.22 6.42 14.80
C ALA A 109 6.44 6.46 15.74
N SER A 110 7.65 6.56 15.19
CA SER A 110 8.90 6.52 15.95
C SER A 110 9.08 7.65 16.97
N GLY A 111 8.28 8.72 16.88
CA GLY A 111 8.45 9.93 17.70
C GLY A 111 9.69 10.75 17.33
N THR A 112 10.37 10.42 16.22
CA THR A 112 11.56 11.15 15.75
C THR A 112 11.22 12.61 15.42
N GLN A 113 11.88 13.55 16.10
CA GLN A 113 11.58 14.99 15.95
C GLN A 113 12.60 15.77 15.11
N ARG A 114 13.80 15.22 14.89
CA ARG A 114 14.86 15.86 14.11
C ARG A 114 15.12 15.07 12.84
N LEU A 115 15.26 15.77 11.71
CA LEU A 115 15.59 15.13 10.43
C LEU A 115 16.89 14.33 10.54
N SER A 116 17.91 14.86 11.21
CA SER A 116 19.21 14.20 11.39
C SER A 116 19.13 12.83 12.08
N ASP A 117 18.04 12.53 12.78
CA ASP A 117 17.80 11.24 13.44
C ASP A 117 16.87 10.33 12.62
N ALA A 118 16.23 10.85 11.56
CA ALA A 118 15.26 10.15 10.74
C ALA A 118 15.91 9.31 9.64
N ILE A 119 15.25 8.21 9.27
CA ILE A 119 15.59 7.39 8.10
C ILE A 119 14.58 7.73 7.00
N CYS A 120 15.08 8.21 5.86
CA CYS A 120 14.22 8.50 4.71
C CYS A 120 14.08 7.24 3.84
N HIS A 121 12.84 6.80 3.61
CA HIS A 121 12.54 5.73 2.66
C HIS A 121 12.02 6.34 1.36
N THR A 122 12.53 5.86 0.24
CA THR A 122 11.97 6.14 -1.09
C THR A 122 12.13 4.90 -1.94
N ASN A 123 11.25 4.71 -2.93
CA ASN A 123 11.33 3.57 -3.83
C ASN A 123 12.65 3.58 -4.61
N SER A 124 12.91 4.64 -5.38
CA SER A 124 14.04 4.73 -6.29
C SER A 124 14.56 6.18 -6.44
N PRO A 125 15.85 6.39 -6.77
CA PRO A 125 16.41 7.72 -6.99
C PRO A 125 16.04 8.37 -8.35
N GLU A 126 15.64 7.59 -9.34
CA GLU A 126 15.43 7.99 -10.74
C GLU A 126 14.39 9.11 -10.91
N PRO A 127 13.24 9.12 -10.22
CA PRO A 127 12.26 10.19 -10.35
C PRO A 127 12.83 11.57 -9.97
N PHE A 128 13.75 11.63 -9.00
CA PHE A 128 14.37 12.87 -8.54
C PHE A 128 15.45 13.37 -9.50
N ALA A 129 16.21 12.46 -10.11
CA ALA A 129 17.18 12.81 -11.15
C ALA A 129 16.49 13.45 -12.36
N ARG A 130 15.27 13.00 -12.70
CA ARG A 130 14.47 13.55 -13.80
C ARG A 130 13.76 14.87 -13.45
N ARG A 131 13.73 15.25 -12.17
CA ARG A 131 13.05 16.47 -11.68
C ARG A 131 14.00 17.31 -10.81
N PRO A 132 15.08 17.85 -11.41
CA PRO A 132 15.99 18.73 -10.68
C PRO A 132 15.22 19.91 -10.08
N GLY A 133 15.55 20.30 -8.85
CA GLY A 133 14.91 21.42 -8.14
C GLY A 133 13.82 21.06 -7.12
N ARG A 134 13.41 19.78 -7.00
CA ARG A 134 12.43 19.32 -6.00
C ARG A 134 12.98 19.23 -4.56
N GLY A 135 14.23 19.65 -4.32
CA GLY A 135 14.82 19.68 -2.99
C GLY A 135 15.18 18.32 -2.37
N PHE A 136 15.04 17.21 -3.11
CA PHE A 136 15.33 15.87 -2.57
C PHE A 136 16.77 15.73 -2.09
N ALA A 137 17.75 16.28 -2.84
CA ALA A 137 19.15 16.27 -2.42
C ALA A 137 19.36 16.94 -1.05
N ARG A 138 18.66 18.06 -0.79
CA ARG A 138 18.69 18.76 0.50
C ARG A 138 18.04 17.94 1.61
N LEU A 139 16.94 17.24 1.32
CA LEU A 139 16.30 16.33 2.28
C LEU A 139 17.22 15.16 2.61
N ALA A 140 17.77 14.49 1.60
CA ALA A 140 18.67 13.35 1.72
C ALA A 140 19.93 13.68 2.52
N SER A 141 20.47 14.89 2.38
CA SER A 141 21.62 15.36 3.16
C SER A 141 21.28 15.79 4.59
N SER A 142 20.00 15.94 4.92
CA SER A 142 19.53 16.41 6.24
C SER A 142 19.08 15.26 7.14
N VAL A 143 18.97 14.04 6.61
CA VAL A 143 18.55 12.84 7.33
C VAL A 143 19.71 11.94 7.75
N LYS A 144 19.47 10.99 8.65
CA LYS A 144 20.51 10.07 9.13
C LYS A 144 21.10 9.24 8.00
N PHE A 145 20.23 8.68 7.16
CA PHE A 145 20.55 8.08 5.87
C PHE A 145 19.27 7.90 5.05
N THR A 146 19.43 7.70 3.75
CA THR A 146 18.33 7.38 2.83
C THR A 146 18.40 5.91 2.45
N ARG A 147 17.30 5.19 2.63
CA ARG A 147 17.11 3.83 2.15
C ARG A 147 16.32 3.85 0.85
N TYR A 148 16.94 3.32 -0.20
CA TYR A 148 16.29 3.04 -1.47
C TYR A 148 15.78 1.60 -1.49
N GLY A 149 14.69 1.36 -2.21
CA GLY A 149 14.10 0.04 -2.43
C GLY A 149 12.59 0.04 -2.21
N GLY A 150 11.94 -0.96 -2.79
CA GLY A 150 10.49 -1.13 -2.74
C GLY A 150 9.81 -0.92 -4.09
N GLU A 151 10.39 -0.15 -5.02
CA GLU A 151 10.11 -0.07 -6.48
C GLU A 151 11.22 0.69 -7.22
#